data_AF-A0A5Q4ESM1-F1
#
_entry.id   AF-A0A5Q4ESM1-F1
#
_cell.length_a   1.000
_cell.length_b   1.000
_cell.length_c   1.000
_cell.angle_alpha   90.00
_cell.angle_beta   90.00
_cell.angle_gamma   90.00
#
_symmetry.space_group_name_H-M   'P 1'
#
loop_
_entity.id
_entity.type
_entity.pdbx_description
1 polymer ?
#
loop_
_entity_poly.entity_id
_entity_poly.type
_entity_poly.pdbx_seq_one_letter_code
_entity_poly.pdbx_strand_id
1 'polypeptide(L)'
;MTHRHRRPKTPQDESESTPRMDTLRPIEARIIGCLVEKAATTPEQYPLSLNALVAACNQKSNRSPAMNLSEDAVFDAMQSLRSRGWVTMIMPTSGRVERWRHHVRDKLAIDSLQQAVLAELLLRGPQTAGEIRTRAARMKPIDSLDTALNVLDSLSRPGEPASESAEPRPALVRKIPPAPGGRAERWIQLLAPDAHPVDAPEQQRPPGADRIHEPRTPAARSAGSDAAELSTELHRMNDRLTDVEVRCLKLEQDLDSLRRELGM
;
A
#
# COMPACT_ATOMS: atom_id res chain seq x y z
N MET A 1 -6.86 -39.95 61.35
CA MET A 1 -7.79 -39.51 60.29
C MET A 1 -7.66 -38.00 60.13
N THR A 2 -6.88 -37.55 59.16
CA THR A 2 -6.62 -36.12 58.90
C THR A 2 -6.87 -35.86 57.41
N HIS A 3 -8.03 -35.30 57.08
CA HIS A 3 -8.41 -34.92 55.71
C HIS A 3 -7.65 -33.66 55.28
N ARG A 4 -6.57 -33.86 54.50
CA ARG A 4 -5.86 -32.77 53.81
C ARG A 4 -6.69 -32.33 52.60
N HIS A 5 -7.31 -31.15 52.69
CA HIS A 5 -8.01 -30.50 51.59
C HIS A 5 -7.01 -30.14 50.48
N ARG A 6 -7.10 -30.83 49.34
CA ARG A 6 -6.33 -30.53 48.12
C ARG A 6 -7.05 -29.39 47.38
N ARG A 7 -6.49 -28.19 47.38
CA ARG A 7 -6.98 -27.08 46.56
C ARG A 7 -6.87 -27.45 45.07
N PRO A 8 -7.85 -27.12 44.22
CA PRO A 8 -7.72 -27.30 42.78
C PRO A 8 -6.71 -26.28 42.24
N LYS A 9 -5.78 -26.78 41.41
CA LYS A 9 -4.79 -25.98 40.67
C LYS A 9 -5.53 -25.33 39.50
N THR A 10 -5.55 -24.00 39.46
CA THR A 10 -6.07 -23.21 38.33
C THR A 10 -5.37 -23.65 37.04
N PRO A 11 -6.07 -23.85 35.91
CA PRO A 11 -5.41 -24.02 34.63
C PRO A 11 -4.77 -22.68 34.26
N GLN A 12 -3.43 -22.63 34.31
CA GLN A 12 -2.67 -21.64 33.57
C GLN A 12 -2.69 -22.13 32.12
N ASP A 13 -3.64 -21.65 31.33
CA ASP A 13 -3.70 -21.98 29.90
C ASP A 13 -2.71 -21.08 29.16
N GLU A 14 -1.54 -21.65 28.96
CA GLU A 14 -0.80 -21.68 27.70
C GLU A 14 -0.91 -20.42 26.85
N SER A 15 0.09 -19.54 26.98
CA SER A 15 0.38 -18.56 25.94
C SER A 15 0.77 -19.32 24.67
N GLU A 16 -0.20 -19.56 23.79
CA GLU A 16 0.03 -19.92 22.41
C GLU A 16 1.10 -18.97 21.86
N SER A 17 2.31 -19.49 21.63
CA SER A 17 3.35 -18.74 20.95
C SER A 17 2.95 -18.64 19.49
N THR A 18 2.08 -17.69 19.17
CA THR A 18 1.76 -17.32 17.80
C THR A 18 3.10 -16.98 17.13
N PRO A 19 3.42 -17.55 15.95
CA PRO A 19 4.63 -17.19 15.22
C PRO A 19 4.66 -15.66 15.08
N ARG A 20 5.80 -15.05 15.41
CA ARG A 20 5.95 -13.59 15.52
C ARG A 20 5.80 -12.94 14.15
N MET A 21 4.56 -12.66 13.77
CA MET A 21 4.23 -11.92 12.56
C MET A 21 4.73 -10.48 12.71
N ASP A 22 5.55 -10.04 11.76
CA ASP A 22 5.99 -8.65 11.61
C ASP A 22 4.75 -7.77 11.38
N THR A 23 4.16 -7.26 12.46
CA THR A 23 2.91 -6.48 12.42
C THR A 23 3.18 -5.09 11.85
N LEU A 24 2.39 -4.69 10.86
CA LEU A 24 2.43 -3.39 10.21
C LEU A 24 1.51 -2.39 10.91
N ARG A 25 1.95 -1.15 11.03
CA ARG A 25 1.12 -0.02 11.46
C ARG A 25 0.16 0.41 10.35
N PRO A 26 -0.94 1.13 10.66
CA PRO A 26 -1.91 1.57 9.63
C PRO A 26 -1.30 2.34 8.45
N ILE A 27 -0.36 3.25 8.72
CA ILE A 27 0.35 4.02 7.68
C ILE A 27 1.23 3.10 6.81
N GLU A 28 1.88 2.13 7.43
CA GLU A 28 2.75 1.18 6.73
C GLU A 28 1.95 0.25 5.84
N ALA A 29 0.82 -0.25 6.33
CA ALA A 29 -0.14 -1.03 5.54
C ALA A 29 -0.63 -0.24 4.32
N ARG A 30 -0.95 1.05 4.50
CA ARG A 30 -1.32 1.96 3.41
C ARG A 30 -0.20 2.08 2.39
N ILE A 31 1.02 2.35 2.83
CA ILE A 31 2.20 2.49 1.98
C ILE A 31 2.45 1.22 1.16
N ILE A 32 2.45 0.05 1.81
CA ILE A 32 2.66 -1.23 1.15
C ILE A 32 1.58 -1.49 0.10
N GLY A 33 0.31 -1.27 0.45
CA GLY A 33 -0.79 -1.37 -0.50
C GLY A 33 -0.61 -0.43 -1.71
N CYS A 34 -0.21 0.82 -1.47
CA CYS A 34 0.04 1.81 -2.53
C CYS A 34 1.20 1.40 -3.46
N LEU A 35 2.32 0.94 -2.90
CA LEU A 35 3.47 0.51 -3.69
C LEU A 35 3.10 -0.69 -4.58
N VAL A 36 2.38 -1.68 -4.04
CA VAL A 36 1.91 -2.84 -4.81
C VAL A 36 0.94 -2.43 -5.90
N GLU A 37 -0.05 -1.59 -5.58
CA GLU A 37 -1.01 -1.09 -6.56
C GLU A 37 -0.30 -0.38 -7.70
N LYS A 38 0.61 0.56 -7.41
CA LYS A 38 1.30 1.35 -8.44
C LYS A 38 2.31 0.55 -9.24
N ALA A 39 2.95 -0.45 -8.64
CA ALA A 39 3.80 -1.38 -9.39
C ALA A 39 3.01 -2.15 -10.46
N ALA A 40 1.74 -2.48 -10.18
CA ALA A 40 0.89 -3.23 -11.10
C ALA A 40 0.15 -2.33 -12.10
N THR A 41 -0.40 -1.20 -11.66
CA THR A 41 -1.30 -0.37 -12.49
C THR A 41 -0.62 0.76 -13.24
N THR A 42 0.55 1.20 -12.76
CA THR A 42 1.32 2.34 -13.33
C THR A 42 2.82 2.02 -13.32
N PRO A 43 3.25 0.92 -13.99
CA PRO A 43 4.63 0.45 -13.94
C PRO A 43 5.64 1.49 -14.46
N GLU A 44 5.23 2.39 -15.35
CA GLU A 44 6.03 3.49 -15.88
C GLU A 44 6.42 4.53 -14.82
N GLN A 45 5.63 4.64 -13.75
CA GLN A 45 5.91 5.55 -12.63
C GLN A 45 6.68 4.86 -11.49
N TYR A 46 6.79 3.54 -11.53
CA TYR A 46 7.40 2.72 -10.48
C TYR A 46 8.89 2.43 -10.76
N PRO A 47 9.79 2.46 -9.75
CA PRO A 47 9.58 2.70 -8.31
C PRO A 47 9.10 4.13 -8.01
N LEU A 48 8.42 4.38 -6.89
CA LEU A 48 7.83 5.68 -6.58
C LEU A 48 8.80 6.63 -5.85
N SER A 49 8.78 7.92 -6.17
CA SER A 49 9.37 8.94 -5.27
C SER A 49 8.51 9.11 -4.01
N LEU A 50 9.05 9.78 -2.98
CA LEU A 50 8.31 10.07 -1.75
C LEU A 50 7.02 10.87 -2.03
N ASN A 51 7.09 11.92 -2.84
CA ASN A 51 5.93 12.74 -3.21
C ASN A 51 4.84 11.93 -3.93
N ALA A 52 5.24 11.06 -4.87
CA ALA A 52 4.30 10.17 -5.57
C ALA A 52 3.64 9.18 -4.60
N LEU A 53 4.38 8.69 -3.60
CA LEU A 53 3.86 7.81 -2.57
C LEU A 53 2.88 8.53 -1.62
N VAL A 54 3.18 9.76 -1.18
CA VAL A 54 2.25 10.60 -0.39
C VAL A 54 0.95 10.79 -1.15
N ALA A 55 1.03 11.18 -2.43
CA ALA A 55 -0.14 11.33 -3.28
C ALA A 55 -0.94 10.04 -3.42
N ALA A 56 -0.27 8.89 -3.58
CA ALA A 56 -0.91 7.57 -3.64
C ALA A 56 -1.61 7.18 -2.32
N CYS A 57 -1.01 7.51 -1.17
CA CYS A 57 -1.58 7.21 0.14
C CYS A 57 -2.85 8.01 0.45
N ASN A 58 -2.90 9.25 -0.04
CA ASN A 58 -3.98 10.22 0.18
C ASN A 58 -5.05 10.23 -0.93
N GLN A 59 -5.04 9.26 -1.85
CA GLN A 59 -6.06 9.16 -2.90
C GLN A 59 -7.46 9.01 -2.29
N LYS A 60 -8.45 9.72 -2.86
CA LYS A 60 -9.85 9.64 -2.42
C LYS A 60 -10.54 8.35 -2.86
N SER A 61 -10.12 7.79 -3.99
CA SER A 61 -10.63 6.52 -4.52
C SER A 61 -9.75 5.36 -4.08
N ASN A 62 -10.33 4.16 -4.05
CA ASN A 62 -9.60 2.92 -3.72
C ASN A 62 -8.86 2.93 -2.37
N ARG A 63 -9.32 3.77 -1.44
CA ARG A 63 -8.83 3.86 -0.05
C ARG A 63 -10.02 3.80 0.90
N SER A 64 -9.90 3.00 1.94
CA SER A 64 -10.81 3.01 3.08
C SER A 64 -10.01 2.54 4.29
N PRO A 65 -9.83 3.37 5.34
CA PRO A 65 -10.31 4.75 5.46
C PRO A 65 -9.55 5.71 4.52
N ALA A 66 -10.17 6.83 4.14
CA ALA A 66 -9.43 7.94 3.54
C ALA A 66 -8.42 8.49 4.57
N MET A 67 -7.21 8.81 4.13
CA MET A 67 -6.16 9.38 4.99
C MET A 67 -5.68 10.71 4.42
N ASN A 68 -5.12 11.55 5.27
CA ASN A 68 -4.41 12.76 4.90
C ASN A 68 -3.05 12.79 5.61
N LEU A 69 -2.11 12.03 5.08
CA LEU A 69 -0.78 11.85 5.65
C LEU A 69 0.15 12.98 5.20
N SER A 70 0.96 13.48 6.12
CA SER A 70 2.07 14.38 5.79
C SER A 70 3.24 13.61 5.16
N GLU A 71 4.13 14.34 4.49
CA GLU A 71 5.35 13.78 3.93
C GLU A 71 6.23 13.15 5.01
N ASP A 72 6.43 13.83 6.14
CA ASP A 72 7.19 13.32 7.29
C ASP A 72 6.65 11.99 7.82
N ALA A 73 5.32 11.88 7.99
CA ALA A 73 4.69 10.66 8.48
C ALA A 73 4.88 9.48 7.51
N VAL A 74 4.87 9.75 6.19
CA VAL A 74 5.14 8.72 5.18
C VAL A 74 6.63 8.36 5.17
N PHE A 75 7.52 9.34 5.31
CA PHE A 75 8.97 9.12 5.37
C PHE A 75 9.36 8.25 6.56
N ASP A 76 8.89 8.56 7.77
CA ASP A 76 9.18 7.80 8.98
C ASP A 76 8.69 6.34 8.87
N ALA A 77 7.50 6.14 8.31
CA ALA A 77 6.96 4.82 8.06
C ALA A 77 7.77 4.06 6.99
N MET A 78 8.22 4.75 5.94
CA MET A 78 9.11 4.17 4.92
C MET A 78 10.45 3.72 5.49
N GLN A 79 11.07 4.51 6.39
CA GLN A 79 12.32 4.11 7.04
C GLN A 79 12.11 2.89 7.95
N SER A 80 10.99 2.81 8.68
CA SER A 80 10.63 1.62 9.47
C SER A 80 10.38 0.38 8.60
N LEU A 81 9.77 0.55 7.43
CA LEU A 81 9.58 -0.53 6.46
C LEU A 81 10.92 -0.98 5.86
N ARG A 82 11.83 -0.04 5.58
CA ARG A 82 13.15 -0.31 5.04
C ARG A 82 14.02 -1.11 6.01
N SER A 83 14.06 -0.71 7.28
CA SER A 83 14.84 -1.43 8.30
C SER A 83 14.37 -2.88 8.50
N ARG A 84 13.08 -3.14 8.24
CA ARG A 84 12.48 -4.48 8.27
C ARG A 84 12.48 -5.19 6.90
N GLY A 85 13.11 -4.62 5.88
CA GLY A 85 13.26 -5.25 4.56
C GLY A 85 11.99 -5.32 3.71
N TRP A 86 10.93 -4.58 4.06
CA TRP A 86 9.72 -4.50 3.24
C TRP A 86 9.90 -3.70 1.95
N VAL A 87 10.83 -2.73 1.98
CA VAL A 87 11.10 -1.81 0.88
C VAL A 87 12.59 -1.55 0.73
N THR A 88 13.01 -1.12 -0.46
CA THR A 88 14.36 -0.65 -0.74
C THR A 88 14.32 0.70 -1.45
N MET A 89 15.22 1.58 -1.03
CA MET A 89 15.50 2.84 -1.67
C MET A 89 16.47 2.62 -2.84
N ILE A 90 16.15 3.19 -3.98
CA ILE A 90 16.89 3.12 -5.23
C ILE A 90 17.26 4.56 -5.59
N MET A 91 18.56 4.80 -5.80
CA MET A 91 19.06 6.03 -6.39
C MET A 91 19.33 5.78 -7.88
N PRO A 92 18.57 6.38 -8.81
CA PRO A 92 18.82 6.22 -10.25
C PRO A 92 20.17 6.82 -10.63
N THR A 93 20.94 6.16 -11.50
CA THR A 93 22.25 6.65 -11.98
C THR A 93 22.16 8.03 -12.65
N SER A 94 21.03 8.34 -13.29
CA SER A 94 20.79 9.58 -14.02
C SER A 94 19.89 10.58 -13.28
N GLY A 95 19.48 10.30 -12.04
CA GLY A 95 18.51 11.11 -11.31
C GLY A 95 18.91 11.38 -9.86
N ARG A 96 18.56 12.56 -9.35
CA ARG A 96 18.85 12.96 -7.96
C ARG A 96 17.75 12.58 -6.95
N VAL A 97 16.63 12.03 -7.42
CA VAL A 97 15.45 11.77 -6.58
C VAL A 97 15.42 10.31 -6.15
N GLU A 98 15.40 10.09 -4.84
CA GLU A 98 15.22 8.77 -4.24
C GLU A 98 13.88 8.15 -4.66
N ARG A 99 13.93 6.87 -5.04
CA ARG A 99 12.74 6.09 -5.41
C ARG A 99 12.65 4.82 -4.58
N TRP A 100 11.44 4.30 -4.39
CA TRP A 100 11.18 3.21 -3.47
C TRP A 100 10.48 2.04 -4.15
N ARG A 101 11.00 0.84 -3.88
CA ARG A 101 10.49 -0.44 -4.37
C ARG A 101 10.06 -1.31 -3.18
N HIS A 102 8.97 -2.04 -3.30
CA HIS A 102 8.52 -3.03 -2.32
C HIS A 102 9.12 -4.42 -2.57
N HIS A 103 9.13 -5.26 -1.53
CA HIS A 103 9.54 -6.68 -1.57
C HIS A 103 8.45 -7.64 -1.07
N VAL A 104 7.18 -7.24 -1.16
CA VAL A 104 6.05 -7.97 -0.56
C VAL A 104 6.00 -9.45 -0.96
N ARG A 105 6.19 -9.79 -2.24
CA ARG A 105 6.14 -11.18 -2.72
C ARG A 105 7.22 -12.04 -2.10
N ASP A 106 8.45 -11.55 -2.10
CA ASP A 106 9.60 -12.29 -1.60
C ASP A 106 9.54 -12.40 -0.08
N LYS A 107 9.23 -11.28 0.61
CA LYS A 107 9.13 -11.25 2.07
C LYS A 107 7.98 -12.11 2.60
N LEU A 108 6.89 -12.23 1.84
CA LEU A 108 5.73 -13.04 2.21
C LEU A 108 5.63 -14.35 1.43
N ALA A 109 6.63 -14.77 0.65
CA ALA A 109 6.57 -15.99 -0.16
C ALA A 109 5.19 -16.20 -0.87
N ILE A 110 4.68 -15.16 -1.55
CA ILE A 110 3.39 -15.18 -2.25
C ILE A 110 3.53 -14.90 -3.74
N ASP A 111 2.58 -15.41 -4.52
CA ASP A 111 2.48 -15.13 -5.95
C ASP A 111 1.88 -13.74 -6.25
N SER A 112 1.85 -13.36 -7.53
CA SER A 112 1.33 -12.06 -7.97
C SER A 112 -0.18 -11.86 -7.75
N LEU A 113 -0.97 -12.94 -7.76
CA LEU A 113 -2.42 -12.90 -7.60
C LEU A 113 -2.78 -12.76 -6.12
N GLN A 114 -2.14 -13.55 -5.27
CA GLN A 114 -2.16 -13.43 -3.82
C GLN A 114 -1.75 -12.02 -3.37
N GLN A 115 -0.67 -11.48 -3.94
CA GLN A 115 -0.21 -10.13 -3.67
C GLN A 115 -1.28 -9.06 -4.02
N ALA A 116 -1.94 -9.18 -5.17
CA ALA A 116 -3.01 -8.26 -5.58
C ALA A 116 -4.21 -8.29 -4.61
N VAL A 117 -4.66 -9.49 -4.23
CA VAL A 117 -5.75 -9.67 -3.25
C VAL A 117 -5.38 -9.06 -1.90
N LEU A 118 -4.16 -9.32 -1.42
CA LEU A 118 -3.68 -8.81 -0.15
C LEU A 118 -3.56 -7.27 -0.16
N ALA A 119 -3.05 -6.67 -1.24
CA ALA A 119 -2.97 -5.22 -1.38
C ALA A 119 -4.36 -4.56 -1.39
N GLU A 120 -5.35 -5.18 -2.04
CA GLU A 120 -6.73 -4.68 -2.03
C GLU A 120 -7.32 -4.66 -0.60
N LEU A 121 -7.07 -5.72 0.19
CA LEU A 121 -7.46 -5.78 1.60
C LEU A 121 -6.70 -4.78 2.48
N LEU A 122 -5.41 -4.53 2.21
CA LEU A 122 -4.62 -3.52 2.93
C LEU A 122 -5.10 -2.09 2.64
N LEU A 123 -5.59 -1.82 1.43
CA LEU A 123 -6.02 -0.49 1.02
C LEU A 123 -7.46 -0.15 1.44
N ARG A 124 -8.34 -1.15 1.52
CA ARG A 124 -9.79 -0.93 1.71
C ARG A 124 -10.43 -1.74 2.83
N GLY A 125 -9.65 -2.56 3.53
CA GLY A 125 -10.12 -3.32 4.68
C GLY A 125 -11.03 -4.48 4.31
N PRO A 126 -11.94 -4.89 5.22
CA PRO A 126 -12.71 -6.12 5.06
C PRO A 126 -13.66 -6.11 3.87
N GLN A 127 -13.60 -7.09 2.99
CA GLN A 127 -14.40 -7.14 1.76
C GLN A 127 -14.94 -8.54 1.48
N THR A 128 -16.05 -8.63 0.76
CA THR A 128 -16.57 -9.91 0.27
C THR A 128 -15.66 -10.46 -0.84
N ALA A 129 -15.71 -11.77 -1.10
CA ALA A 129 -14.95 -12.36 -2.20
C ALA A 129 -15.34 -11.78 -3.58
N GLY A 130 -16.60 -11.41 -3.78
CA GLY A 130 -17.08 -10.76 -5.00
C GLY A 130 -16.49 -9.36 -5.20
N GLU A 131 -16.44 -8.55 -4.15
CA GLU A 131 -15.77 -7.24 -4.18
C GLU A 131 -14.27 -7.39 -4.48
N ILE A 132 -13.60 -8.32 -3.81
CA ILE A 132 -12.17 -8.58 -4.00
C ILE A 132 -11.88 -8.99 -5.43
N ARG A 133 -12.65 -9.92 -6.00
CA ARG A 133 -12.53 -10.34 -7.40
C ARG A 133 -12.56 -9.14 -8.34
N THR A 134 -13.57 -8.28 -8.21
CA THR A 134 -13.76 -7.14 -9.11
C THR A 134 -12.68 -6.07 -8.91
N ARG A 135 -12.33 -5.77 -7.66
CA ARG A 135 -11.45 -4.64 -7.34
C ARG A 135 -9.97 -4.99 -7.53
N ALA A 136 -9.53 -6.18 -7.11
CA ALA A 136 -8.15 -6.61 -7.28
C ALA A 136 -7.80 -6.94 -8.74
N ALA A 137 -8.81 -7.20 -9.60
CA ALA A 137 -8.63 -7.45 -11.04
C ALA A 137 -7.83 -6.36 -11.77
N ARG A 138 -7.85 -5.11 -11.28
CA ARG A 138 -7.05 -4.01 -11.84
C ARG A 138 -5.53 -4.20 -11.71
N MET A 139 -5.09 -4.93 -10.68
CA MET A 139 -3.68 -5.24 -10.44
C MET A 139 -3.29 -6.57 -11.07
N LYS A 140 -4.17 -7.57 -10.98
CA LYS A 140 -3.99 -8.88 -11.59
C LYS A 140 -5.36 -9.49 -11.93
N PRO A 141 -5.63 -9.91 -13.17
CA PRO A 141 -6.91 -10.49 -13.54
C PRO A 141 -7.32 -11.68 -12.65
N ILE A 142 -8.59 -11.73 -12.26
CA ILE A 142 -9.20 -12.82 -11.49
C ILE A 142 -10.43 -13.33 -12.27
N ASP A 143 -10.28 -14.48 -12.90
CA ASP A 143 -11.25 -14.97 -13.89
C ASP A 143 -12.63 -15.24 -13.28
N SER A 144 -12.66 -15.83 -12.08
CA SER A 144 -13.90 -16.29 -11.46
C SER A 144 -13.97 -16.00 -9.96
N LEU A 145 -15.18 -16.10 -9.39
CA LEU A 145 -15.36 -16.02 -7.94
C LEU A 145 -14.66 -17.20 -7.23
N ASP A 146 -14.64 -18.37 -7.84
CA ASP A 146 -13.95 -19.55 -7.34
C ASP A 146 -12.44 -19.32 -7.24
N THR A 147 -11.84 -18.71 -8.28
CA THR A 147 -10.43 -18.29 -8.25
C THR A 147 -10.13 -17.34 -7.08
N ALA A 148 -11.01 -16.36 -6.83
CA ALA A 148 -10.84 -15.46 -5.69
C ALA A 148 -10.92 -16.21 -4.35
N LEU A 149 -11.86 -17.13 -4.20
CA LEU A 149 -12.03 -17.94 -3.00
C LEU A 149 -10.84 -18.87 -2.76
N ASN A 150 -10.31 -19.52 -3.80
CA ASN A 150 -9.14 -20.39 -3.71
C ASN A 150 -7.89 -19.61 -3.28
N VAL A 151 -7.70 -18.39 -3.81
CA VAL A 151 -6.61 -17.50 -3.40
C VAL A 151 -6.76 -17.08 -1.93
N LEU A 152 -7.97 -16.72 -1.50
CA LEU A 152 -8.25 -16.33 -0.11
C LEU A 152 -8.07 -17.50 0.87
N ASP A 153 -8.53 -18.69 0.50
CA ASP A 153 -8.34 -19.91 1.28
C ASP A 153 -6.84 -20.26 1.42
N SER A 154 -6.09 -20.18 0.31
CA SER A 154 -4.63 -20.35 0.32
C SER A 154 -3.92 -19.33 1.22
N LEU A 155 -4.32 -18.05 1.18
CA LEU A 155 -3.78 -17.00 2.04
C LEU A 155 -4.19 -17.16 3.52
N SER A 156 -5.31 -17.85 3.79
CA SER A 156 -5.81 -18.08 5.15
C SER A 156 -5.08 -19.18 5.90
N ARG A 157 -4.26 -19.95 5.18
CA ARG A 157 -3.45 -21.02 5.73
C ARG A 157 -1.99 -20.57 5.84
N PRO A 158 -1.22 -21.16 6.78
CA PRO A 158 0.23 -21.01 6.77
C PRO A 158 0.80 -21.41 5.41
N GLY A 159 1.81 -20.67 4.94
CA GLY A 159 2.53 -21.01 3.72
C GLY A 159 3.50 -22.17 3.93
N GLU A 160 4.01 -22.73 2.84
CA GLU A 160 5.09 -23.71 2.92
C GLU A 160 6.39 -23.04 3.39
N PRO A 161 7.17 -23.70 4.26
CA PRO A 161 8.46 -23.18 4.68
C PRO A 161 9.43 -23.16 3.49
N ALA A 162 10.18 -22.07 3.33
CA ALA A 162 11.14 -21.93 2.23
C ALA A 162 12.35 -22.89 2.34
N SER A 163 12.57 -23.46 3.52
CA SER A 163 13.64 -24.41 3.84
C SER A 163 13.27 -25.18 5.12
N GLU A 164 13.88 -26.34 5.36
CA GLU A 164 13.70 -27.13 6.58
C GLU A 164 13.95 -26.35 7.88
N SER A 165 14.79 -25.30 7.83
CA SER A 165 15.12 -24.45 8.98
C SER A 165 14.30 -23.16 9.05
N ALA A 166 13.47 -22.86 8.06
CA ALA A 166 12.67 -21.62 8.02
C ALA A 166 11.29 -21.84 8.66
N GLU A 167 10.83 -20.87 9.45
CA GLU A 167 9.47 -20.89 9.93
C GLU A 167 8.48 -20.74 8.76
N PRO A 168 7.36 -21.50 8.75
CA PRO A 168 6.28 -21.30 7.81
C PRO A 168 5.75 -19.86 7.90
N ARG A 169 5.41 -19.29 6.74
CA ARG A 169 4.69 -18.02 6.70
C ARG A 169 3.37 -18.15 7.48
N PRO A 170 2.99 -17.22 8.37
CA PRO A 170 1.69 -17.26 9.05
C PRO A 170 0.52 -17.00 8.08
N ALA A 171 -0.70 -17.32 8.50
CA ALA A 171 -1.91 -16.92 7.76
C ALA A 171 -1.92 -15.39 7.53
N LEU A 172 -2.26 -14.96 6.31
CA LEU A 172 -2.24 -13.55 5.92
C LEU A 172 -3.63 -12.92 5.87
N VAL A 173 -4.67 -13.74 5.77
CA VAL A 173 -6.07 -13.30 5.77
C VAL A 173 -6.91 -14.23 6.65
N ARG A 174 -8.07 -13.75 7.08
CA ARG A 174 -9.10 -14.62 7.68
C ARG A 174 -10.49 -14.21 7.23
N LYS A 175 -11.40 -15.18 7.27
CA LYS A 175 -12.83 -14.95 7.09
C LYS A 175 -13.43 -14.33 8.35
N ILE A 176 -14.35 -13.40 8.18
CA ILE A 176 -15.07 -12.72 9.25
C ILE A 176 -16.58 -12.72 8.98
N PRO A 177 -17.41 -12.61 10.03
CA PRO A 177 -18.85 -12.47 9.87
C PRO A 177 -19.26 -11.26 9.00
N PRO A 178 -20.48 -11.27 8.46
CA PRO A 178 -21.06 -10.11 7.80
C PRO A 178 -20.97 -8.84 8.67
N ALA A 179 -20.90 -7.69 8.02
CA ALA A 179 -21.02 -6.41 8.74
C ALA A 179 -22.41 -6.31 9.39
N PRO A 180 -22.60 -5.47 10.41
CA PRO A 180 -23.95 -5.17 10.92
C PRO A 180 -24.89 -4.75 9.79
N GLY A 181 -26.00 -5.49 9.62
CA GLY A 181 -26.97 -5.27 8.54
C GLY A 181 -26.66 -5.99 7.21
N GLY A 182 -25.49 -6.63 7.09
CA GLY A 182 -25.08 -7.42 5.94
C GLY A 182 -25.46 -8.91 6.06
N ARG A 183 -25.37 -9.63 4.95
CA ARG A 183 -25.61 -11.10 4.88
C ARG A 183 -24.41 -11.89 4.34
N ALA A 184 -23.47 -11.21 3.68
CA ALA A 184 -22.32 -11.86 3.05
C ALA A 184 -21.11 -11.86 3.99
N GLU A 185 -20.44 -13.00 4.08
CA GLU A 185 -19.17 -13.11 4.80
C GLU A 185 -18.08 -12.29 4.11
N ARG A 186 -17.13 -11.81 4.91
CA ARG A 186 -16.05 -10.93 4.43
C ARG A 186 -14.69 -11.53 4.78
N TRP A 187 -13.65 -11.00 4.17
CA TRP A 187 -12.26 -11.36 4.41
C TRP A 187 -11.50 -10.15 4.86
N ILE A 188 -10.58 -10.32 5.82
CA ILE A 188 -9.70 -9.27 6.33
C ILE A 188 -8.25 -9.76 6.31
N GLN A 189 -7.31 -8.85 6.06
CA GLN A 189 -5.87 -9.11 6.18
C GLN A 189 -5.41 -9.12 7.65
N LEU A 190 -4.32 -9.83 7.94
CA LEU A 190 -3.76 -10.02 9.29
C LEU A 190 -2.43 -9.31 9.53
N LEU A 191 -1.83 -8.70 8.50
CA LEU A 191 -0.57 -7.96 8.60
C LEU A 191 -0.69 -6.68 9.43
N ALA A 192 -1.85 -6.03 9.43
CA ALA A 192 -2.12 -4.80 10.17
C ALA A 192 -3.51 -4.86 10.82
N PRO A 193 -3.67 -5.54 11.97
CA PRO A 193 -4.95 -5.72 12.63
C PRO A 193 -5.69 -4.40 12.91
N ASP A 194 -4.95 -3.34 13.22
CA ASP A 194 -5.49 -2.03 13.59
C ASP A 194 -5.65 -1.07 12.40
N ALA A 195 -5.39 -1.52 11.17
CA ALA A 195 -5.46 -0.64 9.99
C ALA A 195 -6.89 -0.32 9.56
N HIS A 196 -7.87 -1.17 9.90
CA HIS A 196 -9.23 -1.09 9.38
C HIS A 196 -10.27 -1.42 10.44
N PRO A 197 -11.38 -0.66 10.53
CA PRO A 197 -12.49 -1.03 11.40
C PRO A 197 -13.20 -2.28 10.86
N VAL A 198 -13.39 -3.29 11.72
CA VAL A 198 -14.02 -4.58 11.37
C VAL A 198 -15.55 -4.45 11.29
N ASP A 199 -16.12 -3.66 12.20
CA ASP A 199 -17.57 -3.55 12.43
C ASP A 199 -18.20 -2.31 11.77
N ALA A 200 -17.46 -1.61 10.90
CA ALA A 200 -18.01 -0.47 10.17
C ALA A 200 -19.23 -0.92 9.34
N PRO A 201 -20.40 -0.25 9.48
CA PRO A 201 -21.61 -0.62 8.77
C PRO A 201 -21.42 -0.47 7.26
N GLU A 202 -22.01 -1.40 6.51
CA GLU A 202 -21.86 -1.51 5.05
C GLU A 202 -22.32 -0.24 4.31
N GLN A 203 -23.24 0.53 4.92
CA GLN A 203 -23.81 1.78 4.38
C GLN A 203 -22.89 3.00 4.47
N GLN A 204 -21.84 2.98 5.31
CA GLN A 204 -20.82 4.04 5.33
C GLN A 204 -19.76 3.84 4.24
N ARG A 205 -19.84 2.76 3.46
CA ARG A 205 -19.04 2.59 2.25
C ARG A 205 -19.71 3.38 1.13
N PRO A 206 -18.97 4.24 0.41
CA PRO A 206 -19.56 5.03 -0.66
C PRO A 206 -20.25 4.12 -1.68
N PRO A 207 -21.58 4.22 -1.85
CA PRO A 207 -22.31 3.43 -2.84
C PRO A 207 -21.90 3.95 -4.22
N GLY A 208 -21.23 3.11 -5.04
CA GLY A 208 -20.90 3.45 -6.43
C GLY A 208 -19.45 3.22 -6.89
N ALA A 209 -18.55 2.68 -6.06
CA ALA A 209 -17.20 2.31 -6.51
C ALA A 209 -17.13 0.95 -7.25
N ASP A 210 -18.29 0.34 -7.54
CA ASP A 210 -18.46 -0.91 -8.31
C ASP A 210 -18.76 -0.66 -9.81
N ARG A 211 -18.63 0.59 -10.29
CA ARG A 211 -18.47 0.78 -11.73
C ARG A 211 -17.10 0.26 -12.10
N ILE A 212 -17.05 -0.93 -12.68
CA ILE A 212 -15.94 -1.36 -13.52
C ILE A 212 -15.65 -0.17 -14.44
N HIS A 213 -14.49 0.46 -14.28
CA HIS A 213 -13.96 1.29 -15.36
C HIS A 213 -13.48 0.30 -16.41
N GLU A 214 -14.42 -0.24 -17.20
CA GLU A 214 -14.10 -0.50 -18.60
C GLU A 214 -13.47 0.79 -19.13
N PRO A 215 -12.49 0.73 -20.04
CA PRO A 215 -12.07 1.90 -20.78
C PRO A 215 -13.22 2.33 -21.69
N ARG A 216 -14.27 2.88 -21.09
CA ARG A 216 -15.19 3.79 -21.76
C ARG A 216 -14.41 5.07 -21.86
N THR A 217 -13.94 5.36 -23.07
CA THR A 217 -13.63 6.70 -23.51
C THR A 217 -14.76 7.61 -23.00
N PRO A 218 -14.54 8.42 -21.95
CA PRO A 218 -15.57 9.35 -21.54
C PRO A 218 -15.60 10.39 -22.65
N ALA A 219 -16.79 10.70 -23.14
CA ALA A 219 -17.00 11.90 -23.93
C ALA A 219 -16.37 13.08 -23.17
N ALA A 220 -15.24 13.53 -23.69
CA ALA A 220 -14.39 14.58 -23.18
C ALA A 220 -15.10 15.92 -23.36
N ARG A 221 -15.64 16.51 -22.30
CA ARG A 221 -15.99 17.95 -22.31
C ARG A 221 -15.71 18.72 -21.01
N SER A 222 -15.47 18.09 -19.86
CA SER A 222 -15.07 18.82 -18.64
C SER A 222 -13.74 18.34 -18.03
N ALA A 223 -13.53 17.04 -17.84
CA ALA A 223 -12.27 16.53 -17.26
C ALA A 223 -11.03 16.68 -18.17
N GLY A 224 -11.24 16.90 -19.48
CA GLY A 224 -10.15 17.17 -20.43
C GLY A 224 -9.60 18.60 -20.31
N SER A 225 -10.42 19.57 -19.86
CA SER A 225 -9.94 20.95 -19.67
C SER A 225 -9.09 21.02 -18.40
N ASP A 226 -9.55 20.46 -17.29
CA ASP A 226 -8.77 20.43 -16.04
C ASP A 226 -7.42 19.71 -16.21
N ALA A 227 -7.39 18.57 -16.93
CA ALA A 227 -6.16 17.82 -17.17
C ALA A 227 -5.22 18.53 -18.16
N ALA A 228 -5.77 19.19 -19.19
CA ALA A 228 -4.99 20.01 -20.10
C ALA A 228 -4.43 21.25 -19.41
N GLU A 229 -5.22 21.91 -18.57
CA GLU A 229 -4.83 23.06 -17.76
C GLU A 229 -3.73 22.68 -16.76
N LEU A 230 -3.86 21.55 -16.07
CA LEU A 230 -2.82 21.06 -15.16
C LEU A 230 -1.52 20.70 -15.89
N SER A 231 -1.64 20.10 -17.08
CA SER A 231 -0.48 19.80 -17.93
C SER A 231 0.19 21.08 -18.42
N THR A 232 -0.58 22.07 -18.88
CA THR A 232 -0.07 23.38 -19.29
C THR A 232 0.62 24.09 -18.14
N GLU A 233 0.05 24.05 -16.93
CA GLU A 233 0.66 24.66 -15.75
C GLU A 233 1.94 23.93 -15.32
N LEU A 234 1.99 22.60 -15.43
CA LEU A 234 3.21 21.82 -15.19
C LEU A 234 4.32 22.18 -16.18
N HIS A 235 4.01 22.29 -17.48
CA HIS A 235 4.99 22.72 -18.49
C HIS A 235 5.48 24.14 -18.19
N ARG A 236 4.56 25.05 -17.85
CA ARG A 236 4.90 26.42 -17.46
C ARG A 236 5.79 26.48 -16.22
N MET A 237 5.52 25.66 -15.21
CA MET A 237 6.36 25.56 -14.01
C MET A 237 7.74 25.01 -14.34
N ASN A 238 7.82 24.01 -15.22
CA ASN A 238 9.09 23.42 -15.67
C ASN A 238 9.93 24.40 -16.49
N ASP A 239 9.30 25.19 -17.37
CA ASP A 239 9.96 26.24 -18.14
C ASP A 239 10.50 27.34 -17.22
N ARG A 240 9.71 27.74 -16.21
CA ARG A 240 10.17 28.70 -15.18
C ARG A 240 11.33 28.18 -14.35
N LEU A 241 11.32 26.90 -13.98
CA LEU A 241 12.46 26.28 -13.28
C LEU A 241 13.71 26.31 -14.15
N THR A 242 13.58 25.95 -15.42
CA THR A 242 14.69 25.98 -16.39
C THR A 242 15.25 27.40 -16.56
N ASP A 243 14.38 28.41 -16.69
CA ASP A 243 14.81 29.82 -16.80
C ASP A 243 15.53 30.31 -15.53
N VAL A 244 15.01 29.96 -14.35
CA VAL A 244 15.66 30.29 -13.07
C VAL A 244 17.02 29.61 -12.95
N GLU A 245 17.15 28.34 -13.33
CA GLU A 245 18.42 27.62 -13.34
C GLU A 245 19.45 28.28 -14.27
N VAL A 246 19.04 28.67 -15.49
CA VAL A 246 19.91 29.39 -16.42
C VAL A 246 20.35 30.74 -15.85
N ARG A 247 19.44 31.49 -15.22
CA ARG A 247 19.76 32.78 -14.58
C ARG A 247 20.69 32.63 -13.40
N CYS A 248 20.52 31.60 -12.58
CA CYS A 248 21.43 31.30 -11.47
C CYS A 248 22.83 31.00 -11.99
N LEU A 249 22.96 30.14 -13.01
CA LEU A 249 24.25 29.85 -13.64
C LEU A 249 24.92 31.11 -14.21
N LYS A 250 24.14 32.00 -14.83
CA LYS A 250 24.65 33.25 -15.37
C LYS A 250 25.15 34.18 -14.27
N LEU A 251 24.39 34.32 -13.18
CA LEU A 251 24.78 35.11 -12.01
C LEU A 251 26.04 34.56 -11.34
N GLU A 252 26.17 33.24 -11.23
CA GLU A 252 27.38 32.59 -10.72
C GLU A 252 28.61 32.90 -11.59
N GLN A 253 28.48 32.80 -12.91
CA GLN A 253 29.56 33.16 -13.84
C GLN A 253 29.96 34.63 -13.77
N ASP A 254 28.97 35.53 -13.65
CA ASP A 254 29.22 36.97 -13.55
C ASP A 254 29.89 37.32 -12.21
N LEU A 255 29.49 36.66 -11.11
CA LEU A 255 30.16 36.77 -9.82
C LEU A 255 31.60 36.26 -9.86
N ASP A 256 31.86 35.14 -10.52
CA ASP A 256 33.21 34.60 -10.70
C ASP A 256 34.09 35.48 -11.61
N SER A 257 33.50 36.18 -12.57
CA SER A 257 34.21 37.19 -13.37
C SER A 257 34.60 38.40 -12.52
N LEU A 258 33.65 38.93 -11.74
CA LEU A 258 33.89 40.06 -10.84
C LEU A 258 34.90 39.76 -9.74
N ARG A 259 34.88 38.54 -9.16
CA ARG A 259 35.89 38.11 -8.18
C ARG A 259 37.29 38.11 -8.78
N ARG A 260 37.45 37.61 -10.01
CA ARG A 260 38.73 37.65 -10.74
C ARG A 260 39.20 39.06 -11.04
N GLU A 261 38.31 39.98 -11.40
CA GLU A 261 38.65 41.39 -11.66
C GLU A 261 39.05 42.15 -10.38
N LEU A 262 38.46 41.80 -9.23
CA LEU A 262 38.76 42.41 -7.93
C LEU A 262 39.94 41.75 -7.20
N GLY A 263 40.56 40.70 -7.78
CA GLY A 263 41.71 40.00 -7.20
C GLY A 263 41.41 39.23 -5.91
N MET A 264 40.15 38.78 -5.74
CA MET A 264 39.69 37.93 -4.64
C MET A 264 39.67 36.45 -5.00
#